data_AF-A0A067K5M7-F1
#
_entry.id   AF-A0A067K5M7-F1
#
_cell.length_a   1.000
_cell.length_b   1.000
_cell.length_c   1.000
_cell.angle_alpha   90.00
_cell.angle_beta   90.00
_cell.angle_gamma   90.00
#
_symmetry.space_group_name_H-M   'P 1'
#
loop_
_entity.id
_entity.type
_entity.pdbx_description
1 polymer ?
#
loop_
_entity_poly.entity_id
_entity_poly.type
_entity_poly.pdbx_seq_one_letter_code
_entity_poly.pdbx_strand_id
1 'polypeptide(L)'
;MAGGAEEGDTNPPSLIHGVQGNKKNNMENPLVLPSGPITRSHTKRYGVAISLYVQDQVTQKLHDLAFNKCCVELEGTPRLLTLLEAYVDGVARLGRTKA
;
A
#
# COMPACT_ATOMS: atom_id res chain seq x y z
N MET A 1 -36.01 10.35 -58.14
CA MET A 1 -35.56 9.45 -57.05
C MET A 1 -34.07 9.73 -56.87
N ALA A 2 -33.69 10.32 -55.72
CA ALA A 2 -32.33 10.64 -55.22
C ALA A 2 -31.46 11.57 -56.12
N GLY A 3 -30.89 12.71 -55.69
CA GLY A 3 -30.25 13.07 -54.40
C GLY A 3 -28.76 12.69 -54.46
N GLY A 4 -27.74 13.52 -54.22
CA GLY A 4 -27.63 14.94 -53.91
C GLY A 4 -26.16 15.38 -54.14
N ALA A 5 -25.91 16.68 -54.07
CA ALA A 5 -24.56 17.24 -53.97
C ALA A 5 -23.93 16.89 -52.61
N GLU A 6 -22.61 16.84 -52.53
CA GLU A 6 -21.79 17.69 -51.65
C GLU A 6 -20.31 17.28 -51.79
N GLU A 7 -19.53 18.32 -52.01
CA GLU A 7 -18.09 18.40 -52.19
C GLU A 7 -17.38 18.24 -50.84
N GLY A 8 -16.23 17.57 -50.84
CA GLY A 8 -15.46 17.29 -49.63
C GLY A 8 -14.00 17.05 -49.96
N ASP A 9 -13.36 18.09 -50.51
CA ASP A 9 -11.92 18.21 -50.65
C ASP A 9 -11.25 18.18 -49.26
N THR A 10 -10.35 17.22 -49.02
CA THR A 10 -9.14 17.32 -48.16
C THR A 10 -8.39 15.98 -48.19
N ASN A 11 -7.21 15.95 -48.81
CA ASN A 11 -6.13 14.99 -48.56
C ASN A 11 -4.83 15.80 -48.31
N PRO A 12 -3.73 15.20 -47.82
CA PRO A 12 -3.40 14.54 -46.55
C PRO A 12 -2.23 15.37 -45.89
N PRO A 13 -1.11 14.83 -45.34
CA PRO A 13 -0.82 13.82 -44.31
C PRO A 13 -0.04 14.42 -43.09
N SER A 14 0.07 13.68 -41.98
CA SER A 14 1.24 13.80 -41.06
C SER A 14 1.15 12.70 -40.00
N LEU A 15 1.81 11.55 -40.17
CA LEU A 15 3.25 11.32 -39.93
C LEU A 15 3.76 12.09 -38.69
N ILE A 16 3.77 11.37 -37.57
CA ILE A 16 4.67 11.54 -36.43
C ILE A 16 4.71 12.95 -35.81
N HIS A 17 3.98 13.10 -34.71
CA HIS A 17 4.60 13.71 -33.54
C HIS A 17 4.46 12.74 -32.37
N GLY A 18 5.55 12.03 -32.09
CA GLY A 18 5.72 11.44 -30.77
C GLY A 18 5.66 12.57 -29.77
N VAL A 19 4.54 12.70 -29.07
CA VAL A 19 4.45 13.57 -27.90
C VAL A 19 5.31 12.93 -26.81
N GLN A 20 6.54 13.38 -26.83
CA GLN A 20 7.58 13.16 -25.86
C GLN A 20 7.08 13.56 -24.47
N GLY A 21 6.93 12.56 -23.60
CA GLY A 21 7.31 12.67 -22.21
C GLY A 21 6.45 13.53 -21.28
N ASN A 22 5.14 13.26 -21.18
CA ASN A 22 4.51 13.42 -19.87
C ASN A 22 4.97 12.27 -18.97
N LYS A 23 6.19 12.39 -18.42
CA LYS A 23 6.67 11.52 -17.35
C LYS A 23 6.01 11.98 -16.05
N LYS A 24 4.69 11.80 -15.97
CA LYS A 24 3.96 11.77 -14.70
C LYS A 24 4.48 10.55 -13.95
N ASN A 25 5.53 10.77 -13.18
CA ASN A 25 6.01 9.86 -12.16
C ASN A 25 4.99 9.88 -11.01
N ASN A 26 3.77 9.41 -11.30
CA ASN A 26 2.73 9.29 -10.31
C ASN A 26 3.27 8.35 -9.21
N MET A 27 3.69 8.95 -8.09
CA MET A 27 3.87 8.32 -6.78
C MET A 27 2.50 8.03 -6.14
N GLU A 28 1.48 7.88 -6.98
CA GLU A 28 0.16 7.41 -6.61
C GLU A 28 0.29 5.96 -6.15
N ASN A 29 -0.56 5.55 -5.21
CA ASN A 29 -0.50 4.24 -4.57
C ASN A 29 -0.22 3.14 -5.62
N PRO A 30 0.90 2.42 -5.55
CA PRO A 30 1.30 1.47 -6.57
C PRO A 30 0.39 0.23 -6.66
N LEU A 31 -0.58 0.11 -5.75
CA LEU A 31 -1.67 -0.87 -5.79
C LEU A 31 -2.86 -0.43 -6.66
N VAL A 32 -2.91 0.83 -7.10
CA VAL A 32 -3.97 1.33 -7.98
C VAL A 32 -3.62 1.02 -9.43
N LEU A 33 -4.59 0.47 -10.17
CA LEU A 33 -4.43 0.18 -11.58
C LEU A 33 -4.60 1.46 -12.43
N PRO A 34 -3.80 1.61 -13.51
CA PRO A 34 -3.94 2.73 -14.41
C PRO A 34 -5.22 2.58 -15.23
N SER A 35 -5.86 3.70 -15.60
CA SER A 35 -7.04 3.72 -16.47
C SER A 35 -6.76 3.34 -17.94
N GLY A 36 -5.55 2.88 -18.27
CA GLY A 36 -5.10 2.61 -19.64
C GLY A 36 -4.20 1.38 -19.73
N PRO A 37 -3.56 1.15 -20.89
CA PRO A 37 -2.72 -0.04 -21.11
C PRO A 37 -1.65 -0.22 -20.04
N ILE A 38 -1.55 -1.44 -19.52
CA ILE A 38 -0.59 -1.76 -18.45
C ILE A 38 0.79 -1.91 -19.08
N THR A 39 1.70 -1.01 -18.71
CA THR A 39 3.09 -1.10 -19.15
C THR A 39 3.87 -2.13 -18.33
N ARG A 40 4.91 -2.72 -18.91
CA ARG A 40 5.83 -3.63 -18.19
C ARG A 40 6.39 -3.03 -16.90
N SER A 41 6.69 -1.72 -16.91
CA SER A 41 7.19 -1.01 -15.72
C SER A 41 6.14 -0.95 -14.60
N HIS A 42 4.87 -0.83 -14.97
CA HIS A 42 3.75 -0.84 -14.05
C HIS A 42 3.59 -2.23 -13.42
N THR A 43 3.57 -3.30 -14.23
CA THR A 43 3.50 -4.69 -13.72
C THR A 43 4.60 -4.98 -12.71
N LYS A 44 5.84 -4.52 -12.96
CA LYS A 44 6.95 -4.70 -12.02
C LYS A 44 6.71 -3.97 -10.70
N ARG A 45 6.31 -2.70 -10.72
CA ARG A 45 6.03 -1.91 -9.50
C ARG A 45 4.84 -2.48 -8.73
N TYR A 46 3.77 -2.83 -9.43
CA TYR A 46 2.57 -3.44 -8.85
C TYR A 46 2.91 -4.77 -8.16
N GLY A 47 3.71 -5.63 -8.79
CA GLY A 47 4.16 -6.88 -8.19
C GLY A 47 4.92 -6.66 -6.87
N VAL A 48 5.88 -5.73 -6.86
CA VAL A 48 6.61 -5.36 -5.63
C VAL A 48 5.68 -4.81 -4.56
N ALA A 49 4.75 -3.92 -4.94
CA ALA A 49 3.81 -3.32 -4.01
C ALA A 49 2.85 -4.36 -3.40
N ILE A 50 2.35 -5.30 -4.19
CA ILE A 50 1.51 -6.40 -3.71
C ILE A 50 2.29 -7.30 -2.75
N SER A 51 3.54 -7.65 -3.08
CA SER A 51 4.37 -8.46 -2.20
C SER A 51 4.59 -7.77 -0.85
N LEU A 52 4.91 -6.47 -0.85
CA LEU A 52 5.07 -5.69 0.38
C LEU A 52 3.77 -5.58 1.17
N TYR A 53 2.65 -5.29 0.51
CA TYR A 53 1.34 -5.19 1.16
C TYR A 53 0.93 -6.51 1.83
N VAL A 54 1.12 -7.64 1.13
CA VAL A 54 0.82 -8.97 1.69
C VAL A 54 1.74 -9.25 2.88
N GLN A 55 3.04 -8.94 2.77
CA GLN A 55 3.98 -9.13 3.87
C GLN A 55 3.57 -8.32 5.11
N ASP A 56 3.26 -7.04 4.94
CA ASP A 56 2.84 -6.15 6.03
C ASP A 56 1.55 -6.66 6.70
N GLN A 57 0.54 -7.00 5.89
CA GLN A 57 -0.73 -7.56 6.38
C GLN A 57 -0.55 -8.88 7.13
N VAL A 58 0.32 -9.78 6.62
CA VAL A 58 0.60 -11.06 7.29
C VAL A 58 1.35 -10.82 8.59
N THR A 59 2.36 -9.95 8.60
CA THR A 59 3.11 -9.60 9.81
C THR A 59 2.20 -8.99 10.87
N GLN A 60 1.36 -8.02 10.51
CA GLN A 60 0.42 -7.41 11.44
C GLN A 60 -0.58 -8.44 12.00
N LYS A 61 -1.20 -9.25 11.14
CA LYS A 61 -2.15 -10.27 11.59
C LYS A 61 -1.51 -11.33 12.49
N LEU A 62 -0.28 -11.74 12.18
CA LEU A 62 0.46 -12.69 13.02
C LEU A 62 0.82 -12.07 14.37
N HIS A 63 1.24 -10.81 14.38
CA HIS A 63 1.51 -10.07 15.61
C HIS A 63 0.25 -9.98 16.47
N ASP A 64 -0.87 -9.54 15.91
CA ASP A 64 -2.14 -9.40 16.63
C ASP A 64 -2.63 -10.75 17.16
N LEU A 65 -2.53 -11.81 16.35
CA LEU A 65 -2.88 -13.17 16.76
C LEU A 65 -2.02 -13.65 17.93
N ALA A 66 -0.69 -13.49 17.84
CA ALA A 66 0.24 -13.91 18.88
C ALA A 66 0.04 -13.10 20.16
N PHE A 67 -0.13 -11.79 20.04
CA PHE A 67 -0.37 -10.88 21.16
C PHE A 67 -1.68 -11.23 21.88
N ASN A 68 -2.79 -11.33 21.14
CA ASN A 68 -4.10 -11.67 21.73
C ASN A 68 -4.07 -13.02 22.44
N LYS A 69 -3.43 -14.03 21.83
CA LYS A 69 -3.26 -15.34 22.45
C LYS A 69 -2.43 -15.25 23.74
N CYS A 70 -1.35 -14.47 23.73
CA CYS A 70 -0.52 -14.24 24.90
C CYS A 70 -1.33 -13.57 26.03
N CYS A 71 -2.11 -12.53 25.73
CA CYS A 71 -2.96 -11.88 26.73
C CYS A 71 -3.91 -12.87 27.43
N VAL A 72 -4.58 -13.73 26.67
CA VAL A 72 -5.49 -14.75 27.23
C VAL A 72 -4.74 -15.77 28.10
N GLU A 73 -3.58 -16.27 27.64
CA GLU A 73 -2.77 -17.22 28.41
C GLU A 73 -2.22 -16.60 29.71
N LEU A 74 -1.84 -15.31 29.67
CA LEU A 74 -1.38 -14.55 30.83
C LEU A 74 -2.49 -14.26 31.83
N GLU A 75 -3.70 -13.95 31.38
CA GLU A 75 -4.89 -13.80 32.23
C GLU A 75 -5.21 -15.09 33.00
N GLY A 76 -5.02 -16.25 32.37
CA GLY A 76 -5.07 -17.56 33.03
C GLY A 76 -3.92 -17.81 34.03
N THR A 77 -2.87 -16.97 34.04
CA THR A 77 -1.65 -17.13 34.83
C THR A 77 -1.40 -15.91 35.74
N PRO A 78 -2.19 -15.73 36.82
CA PRO A 78 -2.21 -14.51 37.61
C PRO A 78 -0.84 -14.13 38.22
N ARG A 79 0.03 -15.10 38.52
CA ARG A 79 1.37 -14.84 39.05
C ARG A 79 2.28 -14.09 38.07
N LEU A 80 2.18 -14.39 36.77
CA LEU A 80 3.03 -13.74 35.78
C LEU A 80 2.56 -12.31 35.53
N LEU A 81 1.24 -12.08 35.52
CA LEU A 81 0.66 -10.74 35.42
C LEU A 81 1.09 -9.86 36.59
N THR A 82 1.00 -10.36 37.83
CA THR A 82 1.48 -9.63 39.01
C THR A 82 2.96 -9.28 38.92
N LEU A 83 3.79 -10.19 38.40
CA LEU A 83 5.22 -9.93 38.22
C LEU A 83 5.49 -8.84 37.17
N LEU A 84 4.81 -8.90 36.03
CA LEU A 84 4.94 -7.91 34.96
C LEU A 84 4.46 -6.53 35.40
N GLU A 85 3.34 -6.46 36.12
CA GLU A 85 2.80 -5.22 36.65
C GLU A 85 3.74 -4.58 37.68
N ALA A 86 4.30 -5.38 38.59
CA ALA A 86 5.32 -4.93 39.54
C ALA A 86 6.60 -4.45 38.83
N TYR A 87 7.01 -5.10 37.73
CA TYR A 87 8.14 -4.66 36.91
C TYR A 87 7.87 -3.30 36.25
N VAL A 88 6.71 -3.12 35.62
CA VAL A 88 6.33 -1.85 34.96
C VAL A 88 6.23 -0.71 35.99
N ASP A 89 5.58 -0.94 37.14
CA ASP A 89 5.49 0.06 38.21
C ASP A 89 6.87 0.40 38.80
N GLY A 90 7.73 -0.61 38.99
CA GLY A 90 9.12 -0.43 39.42
C GLY A 90 9.94 0.43 38.45
N VAL A 91 9.82 0.17 37.14
CA VAL A 91 10.49 0.97 36.08
C VAL A 91 9.97 2.41 36.07
N ALA A 92 8.65 2.61 36.18
CA ALA A 92 8.04 3.93 36.19
C ALA A 92 8.46 4.77 37.42
N ARG A 93 8.57 4.15 38.59
CA ARG A 93 9.05 4.80 39.82
C ARG A 93 10.53 5.14 39.76
N LEU A 94 11.35 4.25 39.22
CA LEU A 94 12.79 4.48 39.04
C LEU A 94 13.07 5.62 38.04
N GLY A 95 12.22 5.81 37.04
CA GLY A 95 12.32 6.93 36.10
C GLY A 95 12.00 8.29 36.73
N ARG A 96 11.17 8.34 37.79
CA ARG A 96 10.79 9.59 38.48
C ARG A 96 11.76 10.05 39.55
N THR A 97 12.62 9.17 40.06
CA THR A 97 13.60 9.50 41.12
C THR A 97 14.93 10.04 40.57
N LYS A 98 15.03 10.26 39.25
CA LYS A 98 16.20 10.83 38.57
C LYS A 98 15.99 12.23 37.99
N ALA A 99 14.90 12.92 38.36
CA ALA A 99 14.63 14.30 37.99
C ALA A 99 14.79 15.24 39.19
#